data_AF-A0A1E2RVA3-F1
#
_entry.id   AF-A0A1E2RVA3-F1
#
_cell.length_a   1.000
_cell.length_b   1.000
_cell.length_c   1.000
_cell.angle_alpha   90.00
_cell.angle_beta   90.00
_cell.angle_gamma   90.00
#
_symmetry.space_group_name_H-M   'P 1'
#
loop_
_entity.id
_entity.type
_entity.pdbx_description
1 polymer ?
#
loop_
_entity_poly.entity_id
_entity_poly.type
_entity_poly.pdbx_seq_one_letter_code
_entity_poly.pdbx_strand_id
1 'polypeptide(L)'
;MRIKISSGLTHLMVVGGILMSLGLIAVSATLNFRMAYRMADSELDGLIFGSGAALADGLKAMLAFFAWSAWRKGEWLAVTAGAVLFVVCSSYSLTAGIGYAAQLRAHSEAVRVSSAQARSAVMAEITRLEARQEQLGVQRSKQEISADIQTVYARVLGKTTVGKYSQNCTTGGNWSRHSCAEEAALQLELTRAEEAEKIGQRLTEMRAELSLLGASGAEGRSDPQLVALSNISKSAGWTTDQDSVRLSLLILVGSLFELGSSLGLYVATVPWRKSGPGEVGSSREIGAVEEFALERLEPRQGEGLSISALFGDYLRWAAGSGAAALAEADFRDRFRELATDCGLPTRRNRSQLFFPNVGLIETGTAATDRVAA
;
A
#
# COMPACT_ATOMS: atom_id res chain seq x y z
N MET A 1 -19.20 -27.40 -18.03
CA MET A 1 -19.97 -26.99 -16.84
C MET A 1 -19.88 -25.46 -16.73
N ARG A 2 -20.90 -24.71 -17.18
CA ARG A 2 -20.92 -23.24 -17.05
C ARG A 2 -21.53 -22.91 -15.68
N ILE A 3 -20.70 -22.47 -14.73
CA ILE A 3 -21.17 -21.96 -13.45
C ILE A 3 -21.94 -20.66 -13.74
N LYS A 4 -23.25 -20.67 -13.54
CA LYS A 4 -24.12 -19.49 -13.68
C LYS A 4 -23.86 -18.60 -12.45
N ILE A 5 -22.88 -17.72 -12.55
CA ILE A 5 -22.60 -16.71 -11.52
C ILE A 5 -23.80 -15.75 -11.51
N SER A 6 -24.34 -15.45 -10.32
CA SER A 6 -25.44 -14.50 -10.19
C SER A 6 -24.99 -13.10 -10.64
N SER A 7 -25.90 -12.35 -11.28
CA SER A 7 -25.64 -10.97 -11.70
C SER A 7 -25.13 -10.11 -10.54
N GLY A 8 -25.72 -10.27 -9.34
CA GLY A 8 -25.31 -9.57 -8.12
C GLY A 8 -23.85 -9.80 -7.71
N LEU A 9 -23.34 -11.04 -7.81
CA LEU A 9 -21.93 -11.32 -7.47
C LEU A 9 -20.97 -10.63 -8.45
N THR A 10 -21.35 -10.56 -9.73
CA THR A 10 -20.55 -9.88 -10.76
C THR A 10 -20.46 -8.38 -10.50
N HIS A 11 -21.57 -7.72 -10.17
CA HIS A 11 -21.55 -6.29 -9.81
C HIS A 11 -20.69 -6.02 -8.57
N LEU A 12 -20.79 -6.85 -7.53
CA LEU A 12 -19.99 -6.69 -6.32
C LEU A 12 -18.49 -6.85 -6.59
N MET A 13 -18.10 -7.83 -7.40
CA MET A 13 -16.70 -8.01 -7.81
C MET A 13 -16.18 -6.82 -8.63
N VAL A 14 -16.98 -6.29 -9.56
CA VAL A 14 -16.58 -5.12 -10.36
C VAL A 14 -16.41 -3.88 -9.48
N VAL A 15 -17.37 -3.58 -8.61
CA VAL A 15 -17.27 -2.44 -7.68
C VAL A 15 -16.06 -2.58 -6.76
N GLY A 16 -15.83 -3.78 -6.20
CA GLY A 16 -14.64 -4.06 -5.41
C GLY A 16 -13.34 -3.85 -6.19
N GLY A 17 -13.28 -4.32 -7.44
CA GLY A 17 -12.13 -4.11 -8.32
C GLY A 17 -11.87 -2.63 -8.65
N ILE A 18 -12.93 -1.85 -8.87
CA ILE A 18 -12.83 -0.39 -9.08
C ILE A 18 -12.26 0.28 -7.84
N LEU A 19 -12.78 -0.02 -6.64
CA LEU A 19 -12.30 0.55 -5.39
C LEU A 19 -10.82 0.25 -5.15
N MET A 20 -10.39 -0.99 -5.36
CA MET A 20 -8.98 -1.38 -5.23
C MET A 20 -8.09 -0.67 -6.26
N SER A 21 -8.58 -0.51 -7.49
CA SER A 21 -7.86 0.21 -8.55
C SER A 21 -7.71 1.70 -8.23
N LEU A 22 -8.77 2.34 -7.73
CA LEU A 22 -8.71 3.73 -7.27
C LEU A 22 -7.74 3.89 -6.09
N GLY A 23 -7.68 2.91 -5.18
CA GLY A 23 -6.67 2.87 -4.12
C GLY A 23 -5.24 2.81 -4.66
N LEU A 24 -4.98 1.95 -5.65
CA LEU A 24 -3.66 1.85 -6.29
C LEU A 24 -3.28 3.15 -7.03
N ILE A 25 -4.24 3.79 -7.72
CA ILE A 25 -4.03 5.10 -8.36
C ILE A 25 -3.69 6.16 -7.31
N ALA A 26 -4.42 6.22 -6.19
CA ALA A 26 -4.16 7.18 -5.13
C ALA A 26 -2.77 7.01 -4.48
N VAL A 27 -2.36 5.76 -4.22
CA VAL A 27 -1.02 5.46 -3.70
C VAL A 27 0.05 5.87 -4.71
N SER A 28 -0.10 5.49 -5.97
CA SER A 28 0.84 5.81 -7.04
C SER A 28 0.98 7.33 -7.26
N ALA A 29 -0.14 8.06 -7.32
CA ALA A 29 -0.15 9.52 -7.38
C ALA A 29 0.55 10.16 -6.17
N THR A 30 0.37 9.62 -4.97
CA THR A 30 1.03 10.12 -3.75
C THR A 30 2.55 9.89 -3.78
N LEU A 31 3.01 8.73 -4.26
CA LEU A 31 4.43 8.41 -4.40
C LEU A 31 5.09 9.36 -5.41
N ASN A 32 4.45 9.56 -6.55
CA ASN A 32 4.93 10.46 -7.60
C ASN A 32 4.94 11.91 -7.16
N PHE A 33 3.88 12.36 -6.48
CA PHE A 33 3.81 13.69 -5.89
C PHE A 33 4.99 13.92 -4.96
N ARG A 34 5.24 13.00 -4.02
CA ARG A 34 6.32 13.15 -3.04
C ARG A 34 7.70 13.16 -3.67
N MET A 35 7.93 12.31 -4.68
CA MET A 35 9.21 12.28 -5.39
C MET A 35 9.44 13.61 -6.12
N ALA A 36 8.47 14.06 -6.90
CA ALA A 36 8.57 15.30 -7.68
C ALA A 36 8.68 16.55 -6.78
N TYR A 37 7.91 16.59 -5.69
CA TYR A 37 7.97 17.66 -4.70
C TYR A 37 9.37 17.82 -4.08
N ARG A 38 10.04 16.70 -3.80
CA ARG A 38 11.40 16.71 -3.21
C ARG A 38 12.51 17.14 -4.18
N MET A 39 12.24 17.18 -5.47
CA MET A 39 13.21 17.61 -6.49
C MET A 39 13.26 19.14 -6.65
N ALA A 40 12.31 19.86 -6.07
CA ALA A 40 12.23 21.31 -6.17
C ALA A 40 13.06 22.02 -5.09
N ASP A 41 13.67 23.14 -5.46
CA ASP A 41 14.41 24.01 -4.53
C ASP A 41 13.48 24.95 -3.75
N SER A 42 12.30 25.27 -4.31
CA SER A 42 11.30 26.12 -3.69
C SER A 42 10.02 25.34 -3.37
N GLU A 43 9.28 25.79 -2.34
CA GLU A 43 8.00 25.18 -1.97
C GLU A 43 6.97 25.25 -3.10
N LEU A 44 6.93 26.38 -3.82
CA LEU A 44 6.01 26.59 -4.93
C LEU A 44 6.33 25.62 -6.09
N ASP A 45 7.60 25.50 -6.47
CA ASP A 45 8.02 24.56 -7.52
C ASP A 45 7.74 23.12 -7.11
N GLY A 46 7.88 22.80 -5.81
CA GLY A 46 7.53 21.50 -5.25
C GLY A 46 6.06 21.16 -5.44
N LEU A 47 5.16 22.11 -5.17
CA LEU A 47 3.73 21.95 -5.42
C LEU A 47 3.41 21.79 -6.91
N ILE A 48 4.09 22.54 -7.79
CA ILE A 48 3.89 22.46 -9.24
C ILE A 48 4.34 21.10 -9.77
N PHE A 49 5.56 20.67 -9.48
CA PHE A 49 6.06 19.37 -9.94
C PHE A 49 5.32 18.20 -9.29
N GLY A 50 5.02 18.31 -7.99
CA GLY A 50 4.22 17.34 -7.25
C GLY A 50 2.85 17.12 -7.88
N SER A 51 2.08 18.21 -8.05
CA SER A 51 0.73 18.13 -8.62
C SER A 51 0.74 17.66 -10.07
N GLY A 52 1.69 18.14 -10.89
CA GLY A 52 1.88 17.67 -12.26
C GLY A 52 2.13 16.17 -12.34
N ALA A 53 3.00 15.64 -11.49
CA ALA A 53 3.30 14.21 -11.44
C ALA A 53 2.09 13.37 -10.97
N ALA A 54 1.29 13.87 -10.01
CA ALA A 54 0.06 13.21 -9.57
C ALA A 54 -1.00 13.19 -10.68
N LEU A 55 -1.19 14.30 -11.40
CA LEU A 55 -2.12 14.39 -12.53
C LEU A 55 -1.71 13.49 -13.70
N ALA A 56 -0.41 13.41 -14.00
CA ALA A 56 0.12 12.50 -15.01
C ALA A 56 -0.22 11.04 -14.70
N ASP A 57 -0.27 10.67 -13.43
CA ASP A 57 -0.62 9.33 -12.98
C ASP A 57 -2.13 9.03 -13.13
N GLY A 58 -2.98 10.04 -12.87
CA GLY A 58 -4.41 9.97 -13.20
C GLY A 58 -4.65 9.83 -14.71
N LEU A 59 -3.92 10.59 -15.52
CA LEU A 59 -3.98 10.50 -16.97
C LEU A 59 -3.57 9.10 -17.47
N LYS A 60 -2.48 8.54 -16.92
CA LYS A 60 -2.00 7.17 -17.23
C LYS A 60 -3.11 6.12 -17.06
N ALA A 61 -3.87 6.18 -15.98
CA ALA A 61 -4.98 5.26 -15.72
C ALA A 61 -6.13 5.38 -16.75
N MET A 62 -6.34 6.58 -17.31
CA MET A 62 -7.37 6.82 -18.33
C MET A 62 -6.92 6.42 -19.74
N LEU A 63 -5.62 6.39 -20.02
CA LEU A 63 -5.07 6.11 -21.36
C LEU A 63 -5.49 4.74 -21.91
N ALA A 64 -5.64 3.72 -21.06
CA ALA A 64 -6.11 2.41 -21.51
C ALA A 64 -7.53 2.46 -22.12
N PHE A 65 -8.41 3.31 -21.57
CA PHE A 65 -9.76 3.51 -22.10
C PHE A 65 -9.75 4.33 -23.39
N PHE A 66 -8.94 5.39 -23.46
CA PHE A 66 -8.81 6.21 -24.66
C PHE A 66 -8.17 5.45 -25.81
N ALA A 67 -7.12 4.68 -25.56
CA ALA A 67 -6.47 3.83 -26.56
C ALA A 67 -7.44 2.79 -27.11
N TRP A 68 -8.23 2.14 -26.26
CA TRP A 68 -9.27 1.20 -26.69
C TRP A 68 -10.35 1.88 -27.56
N SER A 69 -10.81 3.08 -27.15
CA SER A 69 -11.80 3.84 -27.89
C SER A 69 -11.30 4.27 -29.27
N ALA A 70 -10.08 4.83 -29.34
CA ALA A 70 -9.42 5.25 -30.58
C ALA A 70 -9.17 4.06 -31.51
N TRP A 71 -8.76 2.91 -30.96
CA TRP A 71 -8.53 1.70 -31.75
C TRP A 71 -9.80 1.21 -32.44
N ARG A 72 -10.96 1.22 -31.76
CA ARG A 72 -12.25 0.86 -32.37
C ARG A 72 -12.69 1.82 -33.48
N LYS A 73 -12.26 3.09 -33.43
CA LYS A 73 -12.54 4.11 -34.46
C LYS A 73 -11.54 4.09 -35.61
N GLY A 74 -10.49 3.27 -35.56
CA GLY A 74 -9.42 3.25 -36.56
C GLY A 74 -8.48 4.46 -36.50
N GLU A 75 -8.49 5.23 -35.41
CA GLU A 75 -7.65 6.41 -35.23
C GLU A 75 -6.24 6.04 -34.77
N TRP A 76 -5.44 5.45 -35.66
CA TRP A 76 -4.11 4.91 -35.33
C TRP A 76 -3.14 5.94 -34.72
N LEU A 77 -3.21 7.21 -35.17
CA LEU A 77 -2.35 8.27 -34.61
C LEU A 77 -2.63 8.51 -33.12
N ALA A 78 -3.90 8.49 -32.71
CA ALA A 78 -4.29 8.67 -31.32
C ALA A 78 -3.87 7.46 -30.46
N VAL A 79 -3.97 6.24 -31.01
CA VAL A 79 -3.49 5.02 -30.35
C VAL A 79 -1.97 5.08 -30.11
N THR A 80 -1.20 5.45 -31.13
CA THR A 80 0.26 5.56 -31.02
C THR A 80 0.66 6.66 -30.04
N ALA A 81 0.05 7.85 -30.11
CA ALA A 81 0.32 8.94 -29.17
C ALA A 81 -0.02 8.55 -27.73
N GLY A 82 -1.17 7.90 -27.52
CA GLY A 82 -1.56 7.38 -26.21
C GLY A 82 -0.59 6.33 -25.67
N ALA A 83 -0.10 5.42 -26.52
CA ALA A 83 0.89 4.41 -26.15
C ALA A 83 2.23 5.03 -25.73
N VAL A 84 2.73 6.02 -26.49
CA VAL A 84 3.96 6.74 -26.13
C VAL A 84 3.80 7.47 -24.80
N LEU A 85 2.71 8.20 -24.61
CA LEU A 85 2.43 8.91 -23.37
C LEU A 85 2.31 7.95 -22.18
N PHE A 86 1.66 6.79 -22.38
CA PHE A 86 1.55 5.75 -21.38
C PHE A 86 2.92 5.22 -20.95
N VAL A 87 3.82 4.95 -21.89
CA VAL A 87 5.19 4.49 -21.60
C VAL A 87 5.96 5.55 -20.82
N VAL A 88 5.89 6.82 -21.24
CA VAL A 88 6.58 7.92 -20.55
C VAL A 88 6.07 8.04 -19.11
N CYS A 89 4.76 8.17 -18.90
CA CYS A 89 4.18 8.26 -17.56
C CYS A 89 4.52 7.03 -16.70
N SER A 90 4.39 5.82 -17.24
CA SER A 90 4.68 4.58 -16.50
C SER A 90 6.16 4.45 -16.14
N SER A 91 7.08 4.86 -17.02
CA SER A 91 8.52 4.83 -16.75
C SER A 91 8.92 5.82 -15.66
N TYR A 92 8.32 7.01 -15.68
CA TYR A 92 8.51 8.02 -14.64
C TYR A 92 7.98 7.52 -13.30
N SER A 93 6.73 7.04 -13.26
CA SER A 93 6.09 6.54 -12.06
C SER A 93 6.82 5.31 -11.48
N LEU A 94 7.30 4.40 -12.35
CA LEU A 94 8.15 3.28 -11.94
C LEU A 94 9.43 3.76 -11.25
N THR A 95 10.10 4.76 -11.84
CA THR A 95 11.33 5.34 -11.30
C THR A 95 11.08 5.99 -9.94
N ALA A 96 9.98 6.73 -9.80
CA ALA A 96 9.57 7.33 -8.53
C ALA A 96 9.24 6.27 -7.47
N GLY A 97 8.53 5.20 -7.83
CA GLY A 97 8.22 4.07 -6.95
C GLY A 97 9.47 3.35 -6.47
N ILE A 98 10.39 3.03 -7.38
CA ILE A 98 11.70 2.42 -7.06
C ILE A 98 12.50 3.36 -6.15
N GLY A 99 12.57 4.66 -6.49
CA GLY A 99 13.31 5.66 -5.72
C GLY A 99 12.78 5.80 -4.30
N TYR A 100 11.46 5.87 -4.12
CA TYR A 100 10.84 5.95 -2.80
C TYR A 100 11.09 4.68 -1.96
N ALA A 101 10.91 3.50 -2.57
CA ALA A 101 11.15 2.24 -1.88
C ALA A 101 12.64 2.04 -1.52
N ALA A 102 13.56 2.52 -2.37
CA ALA A 102 14.99 2.55 -2.09
C ALA A 102 15.31 3.50 -0.92
N GLN A 103 14.73 4.70 -0.88
CA GLN A 103 14.92 5.66 0.22
C GLN A 103 14.41 5.13 1.56
N LEU A 104 13.23 4.49 1.58
CA LEU A 104 12.68 3.92 2.81
C LEU A 104 13.59 2.81 3.37
N ARG A 105 14.14 1.97 2.49
CA ARG A 105 15.11 0.95 2.86
C ARG A 105 16.41 1.56 3.34
N ALA A 106 16.98 2.50 2.61
CA ALA A 106 18.21 3.19 2.98
C ALA A 106 18.09 3.87 4.35
N HIS A 107 16.94 4.50 4.65
CA HIS A 107 16.67 5.07 5.97
C HIS A 107 16.64 3.98 7.06
N SER A 108 15.96 2.85 6.81
CA SER A 108 15.93 1.75 7.77
C SER A 108 17.31 1.12 8.01
N GLU A 109 18.15 1.04 6.97
CA GLU A 109 19.53 0.58 7.06
C GLU A 109 20.39 1.58 7.84
N ALA A 110 20.26 2.87 7.56
CA ALA A 110 20.97 3.93 8.28
C ALA A 110 20.67 3.92 9.78
N VAL A 111 19.39 3.77 10.16
CA VAL A 111 18.97 3.65 11.57
C VAL A 111 19.62 2.43 12.23
N ARG A 112 19.65 1.28 11.55
CA ARG A 112 20.29 0.06 12.09
C ARG A 112 21.80 0.23 12.23
N VAL A 113 22.45 0.84 11.24
CA VAL A 113 23.89 1.12 11.28
C VAL A 113 24.21 2.07 12.44
N SER A 114 23.43 3.14 12.63
CA SER A 114 23.63 4.06 13.75
C SER A 114 23.42 3.37 15.10
N SER A 115 22.41 2.51 15.23
CA SER A 115 22.16 1.77 16.48
C SER A 115 23.26 0.74 16.77
N ALA A 116 23.77 0.06 15.74
CA ALA A 116 24.89 -0.87 15.89
C ALA A 116 26.19 -0.15 16.27
N GLN A 117 26.43 1.04 15.70
CA GLN A 117 27.56 1.90 16.08
C GLN A 117 27.44 2.38 17.53
N ALA A 118 26.26 2.88 17.94
CA ALA A 118 25.99 3.27 19.31
C ALA A 118 26.23 2.12 20.30
N ARG A 119 25.73 0.91 19.98
CA ARG A 119 25.99 -0.30 20.78
C ARG A 119 27.49 -0.59 20.90
N SER A 120 28.22 -0.55 19.79
CA SER A 120 29.66 -0.81 19.82
C SER A 120 30.45 0.23 20.64
N ALA A 121 30.03 1.50 20.60
CA ALA A 121 30.64 2.56 21.38
C ALA A 121 30.37 2.37 22.89
N VAL A 122 29.13 2.03 23.28
CA VAL A 122 28.78 1.73 24.67
C VAL A 122 29.57 0.51 25.18
N MET A 123 29.69 -0.55 24.38
CA MET A 123 30.49 -1.72 24.75
C MET A 123 31.98 -1.37 24.97
N ALA A 124 32.57 -0.54 24.09
CA ALA A 124 33.95 -0.12 24.23
C ALA A 124 34.16 0.69 25.53
N GLU A 125 33.22 1.57 25.89
CA GLU A 125 33.30 2.35 27.12
C GLU A 125 33.09 1.48 28.37
N ILE A 126 32.20 0.49 28.33
CA ILE A 126 32.07 -0.51 29.42
C ILE A 126 33.41 -1.22 29.64
N THR A 127 34.04 -1.74 28.57
CA THR A 127 35.34 -2.41 28.68
C THR A 127 36.42 -1.49 29.27
N ARG A 128 36.42 -0.21 28.88
CA ARG A 128 37.35 0.79 29.43
C ARG A 128 37.12 1.04 30.92
N LEU A 129 35.86 1.18 31.34
CA LEU A 129 35.49 1.38 32.74
C LEU A 129 35.78 0.14 33.60
N GLU A 130 35.54 -1.06 33.07
CA GLU A 130 35.89 -2.33 33.72
C GLU A 130 37.42 -2.43 33.94
N ALA A 131 38.22 -2.11 32.93
CA ALA A 131 39.68 -2.07 33.07
C ALA A 131 40.14 -1.04 34.12
N ARG A 132 39.47 0.12 34.19
CA ARG A 132 39.76 1.13 35.23
C ARG A 132 39.37 0.66 36.62
N GLN A 133 38.25 -0.05 36.74
CA GLN A 133 37.80 -0.65 38.00
C GLN A 133 38.78 -1.72 38.49
N GLU A 134 39.29 -2.56 37.58
CA GLU A 134 40.30 -3.58 37.90
C GLU A 134 41.61 -2.94 38.40
N GLN A 135 42.06 -1.84 37.79
CA GLN A 135 43.24 -1.09 38.25
C GLN A 135 43.10 -0.52 39.67
N LEU A 136 41.89 -0.14 40.08
CA LEU A 136 41.62 0.35 41.43
C LEU A 136 41.60 -0.80 42.45
N GLY A 137 41.26 -2.02 42.04
CA GLY A 137 41.14 -3.18 42.93
C GLY A 137 39.95 -3.08 43.90
N VAL A 138 39.86 -4.03 44.83
CA VAL A 138 38.78 -4.07 45.82
C VAL A 138 38.96 -2.94 46.83
N GLN A 139 38.01 -1.99 46.86
CA GLN A 139 37.99 -0.88 47.80
C GLN A 139 37.01 -1.15 48.95
N ARG A 140 37.35 -0.67 50.16
CA ARG A 140 36.41 -0.65 51.30
C ARG A 140 35.29 0.35 51.04
N SER A 141 34.17 0.19 51.74
CA SER A 141 33.03 1.10 51.56
C SER A 141 33.35 2.49 52.10
N LYS A 142 32.79 3.54 51.49
CA LYS A 142 32.96 4.94 51.98
C LYS A 142 32.53 5.11 53.44
N GLN A 143 31.49 4.38 53.83
CA GLN A 143 30.91 4.43 55.17
C GLN A 143 31.87 3.85 56.20
N GLU A 144 32.53 2.73 55.86
CA GLU A 144 33.55 2.10 56.69
C GLU A 144 34.77 3.01 56.87
N ILE A 145 35.30 3.57 55.77
CA ILE A 145 36.47 4.47 55.82
C ILE A 145 36.13 5.75 56.60
N SER A 146 34.92 6.31 56.41
CA SER A 146 34.46 7.49 57.17
C SER A 146 34.32 7.19 58.66
N ALA A 147 33.87 5.99 59.03
CA ALA A 147 33.78 5.56 60.42
C ALA A 147 35.18 5.39 61.05
N ASP A 148 36.15 4.88 60.29
CA ASP A 148 37.56 4.80 60.73
C ASP A 148 38.16 6.19 60.98
N ILE A 149 37.90 7.16 60.09
CA ILE A 149 38.33 8.55 60.27
C ILE A 149 37.75 9.14 61.57
N GLN A 150 36.47 8.91 61.85
CA GLN A 150 35.85 9.34 63.11
C GLN A 150 36.48 8.66 64.33
N THR A 151 36.87 7.39 64.19
CA THR A 151 37.57 6.64 65.23
C THR A 151 38.94 7.27 65.52
N VAL A 152 39.68 7.70 64.49
CA VAL A 152 40.94 8.44 64.66
C VAL A 152 40.72 9.75 65.43
N TYR A 153 39.67 10.51 65.08
CA TYR A 153 39.34 11.75 65.78
C TYR A 153 38.91 11.55 67.24
N ALA A 154 38.27 10.42 67.55
CA ALA A 154 37.80 10.08 68.90
C ALA A 154 38.91 9.59 69.85
N ARG A 155 40.12 9.28 69.36
CA ARG A 155 41.23 8.82 70.22
C ARG A 155 41.61 9.88 71.27
N VAL A 156 41.83 9.42 72.49
CA VAL A 156 42.16 10.27 73.65
C VAL A 156 43.62 10.69 73.59
N LEU A 157 43.88 12.00 73.73
CA LEU A 157 45.19 12.62 73.83
C LEU A 157 45.24 13.49 75.10
N GLY A 158 45.64 12.88 76.22
CA GLY A 158 45.62 13.54 77.53
C GLY A 158 44.20 13.81 78.03
N LYS A 159 43.84 15.09 78.19
CA LYS A 159 42.49 15.53 78.64
C LYS A 159 41.55 15.89 77.47
N THR A 160 41.97 15.68 76.23
CA THR A 160 41.22 16.05 75.02
C THR A 160 41.27 14.92 73.99
N THR A 161 40.61 15.08 72.85
CA THR A 161 40.65 14.12 71.74
C THR A 161 41.55 14.65 70.63
N VAL A 162 42.04 13.76 69.76
CA VAL A 162 42.85 14.13 68.59
C VAL A 162 42.11 15.16 67.73
N GLY A 163 40.81 14.97 67.45
CA GLY A 163 40.02 15.91 66.65
C GLY A 163 39.96 17.32 67.25
N LYS A 164 39.74 17.45 68.56
CA LYS A 164 39.65 18.76 69.22
C LYS A 164 41.03 19.43 69.39
N TYR A 165 42.08 18.66 69.65
CA TYR A 165 43.44 19.18 69.82
C TYR A 165 44.05 19.68 68.50
N SER A 166 43.89 18.91 67.43
CA SER A 166 44.48 19.20 66.12
C SER A 166 43.58 20.02 65.19
N GLN A 167 42.38 20.40 65.65
CA GLN A 167 41.33 21.00 64.83
C GLN A 167 41.05 20.16 63.58
N ASN A 168 40.75 18.87 63.78
CA ASN A 168 40.59 17.86 62.72
C ASN A 168 41.80 17.83 61.76
N CYS A 169 42.99 17.75 62.33
CA CYS A 169 44.26 17.67 61.59
C CYS A 169 44.58 18.86 60.67
N THR A 170 43.93 20.01 60.86
CA THR A 170 44.30 21.27 60.17
C THR A 170 45.51 21.95 60.82
N THR A 171 45.83 21.63 62.08
CA THR A 171 46.99 22.16 62.81
C THR A 171 48.00 21.06 63.17
N GLY A 172 49.26 21.26 62.78
CA GLY A 172 50.33 20.26 62.94
C GLY A 172 51.02 20.31 64.31
N GLY A 173 50.47 19.60 65.31
CA GLY A 173 51.10 19.41 66.62
C GLY A 173 51.95 18.14 66.71
N ASN A 174 53.06 18.17 67.47
CA ASN A 174 53.93 17.00 67.66
C ASN A 174 53.17 15.79 68.27
N TRP A 175 52.24 16.04 69.18
CA TRP A 175 51.49 15.01 69.90
C TRP A 175 50.38 14.35 69.07
N SER A 176 49.89 14.99 68.01
CA SER A 176 48.84 14.45 67.11
C SER A 176 49.37 13.98 65.75
N ARG A 177 50.67 14.11 65.51
CA ARG A 177 51.30 13.85 64.20
C ARG A 177 51.04 12.44 63.66
N HIS A 178 51.08 11.42 64.52
CA HIS A 178 50.85 10.03 64.10
C HIS A 178 49.39 9.79 63.70
N SER A 179 48.44 10.24 64.53
CA SER A 179 47.00 10.11 64.23
C SER A 179 46.59 10.92 63.00
N CYS A 180 47.18 12.10 62.78
CA CYS A 180 46.92 12.87 61.57
C CYS A 180 47.55 12.27 60.31
N ALA A 181 48.67 11.55 60.43
CA ALA A 181 49.22 10.80 59.30
C ALA A 181 48.33 9.60 58.90
N GLU A 182 47.73 8.93 59.90
CA GLU A 182 46.75 7.87 59.67
C GLU A 182 45.46 8.40 59.03
N GLU A 183 44.96 9.54 59.50
CA GLU A 183 43.81 10.22 58.88
C GLU A 183 44.07 10.58 57.41
N ALA A 184 45.25 11.13 57.11
CA ALA A 184 45.63 11.45 55.74
C ALA A 184 45.69 10.20 54.82
N ALA A 185 46.11 9.05 55.36
CA ALA A 185 46.07 7.78 54.64
C ALA A 185 44.62 7.31 54.38
N LEU A 186 43.73 7.44 55.37
CA LEU A 186 42.31 7.12 55.23
C LEU A 186 41.60 8.07 54.26
N GLN A 187 41.96 9.35 54.21
CA GLN A 187 41.43 10.30 53.22
C GLN A 187 41.82 9.93 51.79
N LEU A 188 43.06 9.48 51.58
CA LEU A 188 43.50 8.97 50.28
C LEU A 188 42.71 7.72 49.88
N GLU A 189 42.44 6.84 50.84
CA GLU A 189 41.61 5.66 50.61
C GLU A 189 40.14 6.02 50.31
N LEU A 190 39.57 6.99 51.03
CA LEU A 190 38.22 7.50 50.80
C LEU A 190 38.08 8.05 49.38
N THR A 191 39.09 8.80 48.91
CA THR A 191 39.12 9.33 47.54
C THR A 191 39.13 8.21 46.49
N ARG A 192 39.87 7.12 46.73
CA ARG A 192 39.86 5.94 45.85
C ARG A 192 38.52 5.21 45.87
N ALA A 193 37.91 5.07 47.04
CA ALA A 193 36.57 4.50 47.18
C ALA A 193 35.50 5.36 46.48
N GLU A 194 35.66 6.69 46.48
CA GLU A 194 34.82 7.61 45.70
C GLU A 194 34.94 7.46 44.20
N GLU A 195 36.15 7.33 43.68
CA GLU A 195 36.37 7.07 42.26
C GLU A 195 35.77 5.70 41.86
N ALA A 196 35.98 4.67 42.68
CA ALA A 196 35.44 3.33 42.44
C ALA A 196 33.90 3.31 42.41
N GLU A 197 33.23 4.01 43.34
CA GLU A 197 31.77 4.10 43.33
C GLU A 197 31.25 4.84 42.09
N LYS A 198 31.89 5.94 41.68
CA LYS A 198 31.52 6.69 40.46
C LYS A 198 31.62 5.81 39.22
N ILE A 199 32.69 5.02 39.10
CA ILE A 199 32.86 4.06 38.00
C ILE A 199 31.76 2.99 38.04
N GLY A 200 31.46 2.43 39.22
CA GLY A 200 30.41 1.43 39.38
C GLY A 200 29.01 1.94 39.00
N GLN A 201 28.68 3.17 39.39
CA GLN A 201 27.44 3.84 38.98
C GLN A 201 27.38 4.00 37.45
N ARG A 202 28.47 4.48 36.84
CA ARG A 202 28.54 4.66 35.38
C ARG A 202 28.45 3.33 34.62
N LEU A 203 29.07 2.27 35.12
CA LEU A 203 28.95 0.92 34.55
C LEU A 203 27.51 0.42 34.58
N THR A 204 26.80 0.65 35.69
CA THR A 204 25.39 0.24 35.83
C THR A 204 24.50 0.99 34.83
N GLU A 205 24.71 2.30 34.69
CA GLU A 205 24.03 3.14 33.71
C GLU A 205 24.29 2.68 32.27
N MET A 206 25.56 2.46 31.89
CA MET A 206 25.93 2.00 30.55
C MET A 206 25.40 0.60 30.23
N ARG A 207 25.36 -0.30 31.22
CA ARG A 207 24.75 -1.63 31.06
C ARG A 207 23.24 -1.53 30.87
N ALA A 208 22.57 -0.60 31.55
CA ALA A 208 21.16 -0.31 31.33
C ALA A 208 20.93 0.22 29.90
N GLU A 209 21.73 1.19 29.45
CA GLU A 209 21.69 1.71 28.08
C GLU A 209 21.93 0.61 27.03
N LEU A 210 22.91 -0.26 27.26
CA LEU A 210 23.19 -1.40 26.38
C LEU A 210 22.00 -2.36 26.26
N SER A 211 21.28 -2.60 27.36
CA SER A 211 20.09 -3.46 27.35
C SER A 211 18.93 -2.82 26.59
N LEU A 212 18.73 -1.50 26.72
CA LEU A 212 17.76 -0.74 25.92
C LEU A 212 18.09 -0.78 24.42
N LEU A 213 19.36 -0.58 24.06
CA LEU A 213 19.81 -0.69 22.67
C LEU A 213 19.62 -2.10 22.10
N GLY A 214 19.86 -3.15 22.91
CA GLY A 214 19.58 -4.54 22.54
C GLY A 214 18.10 -4.77 22.21
N ALA A 215 17.19 -4.31 23.07
CA ALA A 215 15.74 -4.43 22.86
C ALA A 215 15.24 -3.70 21.61
N SER A 216 15.92 -2.62 21.19
CA SER A 216 15.58 -1.85 19.98
C SER A 216 15.98 -2.51 18.65
N GLY A 217 16.53 -3.74 18.68
CA GLY A 217 16.90 -4.48 17.47
C GLY A 217 18.28 -4.12 16.90
N ALA A 218 19.16 -3.50 17.71
CA ALA A 218 20.52 -3.16 17.32
C ALA A 218 21.46 -4.37 17.09
N GLU A 219 20.95 -5.60 17.26
CA GLU A 219 21.74 -6.85 17.16
C GLU A 219 21.94 -7.34 15.72
N GLY A 220 21.17 -6.86 14.74
CA GLY A 220 21.24 -7.35 13.36
C GLY A 220 21.67 -6.29 12.34
N ARG A 221 22.89 -6.41 11.78
CA ARG A 221 23.35 -5.57 10.66
C ARG A 221 22.70 -5.90 9.31
N SER A 222 22.04 -7.06 9.17
CA SER A 222 21.51 -7.53 7.89
C SER A 222 19.99 -7.43 7.81
N ASP A 223 19.46 -6.95 6.69
CA ASP A 223 18.02 -7.01 6.39
C ASP A 223 17.55 -8.48 6.35
N PRO A 224 16.69 -8.93 7.29
CA PRO A 224 16.27 -10.32 7.37
C PRO A 224 15.52 -10.79 6.12
N GLN A 225 14.83 -9.89 5.41
CA GLN A 225 14.16 -10.24 4.14
C GLN A 225 15.18 -10.53 3.04
N LEU A 226 16.23 -9.71 2.92
CA LEU A 226 17.31 -9.93 1.96
C LEU A 226 18.09 -11.22 2.26
N VAL A 227 18.37 -11.50 3.53
CA VAL A 227 19.04 -12.74 3.94
C VAL A 227 18.18 -13.95 3.57
N ALA A 228 16.90 -13.96 3.91
CA ALA A 228 15.98 -15.06 3.59
C ALA A 228 15.87 -15.30 2.07
N LEU A 229 15.65 -14.24 1.28
CA LEU A 229 15.56 -14.33 -0.18
C LEU A 229 16.88 -14.78 -0.82
N SER A 230 18.02 -14.29 -0.34
CA SER A 230 19.34 -14.72 -0.83
C SER A 230 19.61 -16.19 -0.53
N ASN A 231 19.18 -16.69 0.63
CA ASN A 231 19.31 -18.11 1.00
C ASN A 231 18.41 -19.00 0.13
N ILE A 232 17.17 -18.58 -0.13
CA ILE A 232 16.26 -19.30 -1.03
C ILE A 232 16.84 -19.33 -2.45
N SER A 233 17.31 -18.18 -2.96
CA SER A 233 17.97 -18.10 -4.28
C SER A 233 19.16 -19.04 -4.39
N LYS A 234 20.02 -19.08 -3.36
CA LYS A 234 21.16 -20.02 -3.30
C LYS A 234 20.69 -21.48 -3.29
N SER A 235 19.63 -21.80 -2.55
CA SER A 235 19.06 -23.16 -2.53
C SER A 235 18.49 -23.60 -3.88
N ALA A 236 18.05 -22.66 -4.71
CA ALA A 236 17.62 -22.91 -6.09
C ALA A 236 18.78 -22.98 -7.10
N GLY A 237 20.04 -22.90 -6.65
CA GLY A 237 21.24 -22.95 -7.50
C GLY A 237 21.61 -21.60 -8.14
N TRP A 238 20.97 -20.50 -7.74
CA TRP A 238 21.28 -19.16 -8.25
C TRP A 238 22.20 -18.42 -7.29
N THR A 239 23.42 -18.11 -7.74
CA THR A 239 24.37 -17.27 -7.00
C THR A 239 24.02 -15.80 -7.22
N THR A 240 23.03 -15.31 -6.48
CA THR A 240 22.60 -13.92 -6.59
C THR A 240 23.17 -13.09 -5.45
N ASP A 241 23.77 -11.96 -5.79
CA ASP A 241 24.23 -10.97 -4.81
C ASP A 241 23.05 -10.26 -4.11
N GLN A 242 23.24 -9.80 -2.87
CA GLN A 242 22.19 -9.13 -2.09
C GLN A 242 21.70 -7.84 -2.76
N ASP A 243 22.58 -7.09 -3.42
CA ASP A 243 22.19 -5.86 -4.11
C ASP A 243 21.28 -6.15 -5.32
N SER A 244 21.54 -7.25 -6.03
CA SER A 244 20.67 -7.73 -7.12
C SER A 244 19.29 -8.14 -6.61
N VAL A 245 19.22 -8.82 -5.47
CA VAL A 245 17.93 -9.18 -4.83
C VAL A 245 17.18 -7.92 -4.38
N ARG A 246 17.90 -6.94 -3.81
CA ARG A 246 17.32 -5.65 -3.41
C ARG A 246 16.70 -4.93 -4.59
N LEU A 247 17.46 -4.77 -5.68
CA LEU A 247 16.99 -4.13 -6.91
C LEU A 247 15.80 -4.86 -7.51
N SER A 248 15.84 -6.20 -7.57
CA SER A 248 14.75 -7.01 -8.11
C SER A 248 13.45 -6.83 -7.32
N LEU A 249 13.54 -6.78 -6.00
CA LEU A 249 12.39 -6.57 -5.12
C LEU A 249 11.81 -5.16 -5.28
N LEU A 250 12.66 -4.14 -5.47
CA LEU A 250 12.22 -2.78 -5.78
C LEU A 250 11.51 -2.71 -7.13
N ILE A 251 12.05 -3.36 -8.17
CA ILE A 251 11.42 -3.44 -9.49
C ILE A 251 10.08 -4.17 -9.41
N LEU A 252 10.00 -5.28 -8.67
CA LEU A 252 8.76 -6.05 -8.50
C LEU A 252 7.66 -5.21 -7.84
N VAL A 253 7.99 -4.54 -6.74
CA VAL A 253 7.04 -3.68 -6.01
C VAL A 253 6.63 -2.48 -6.87
N GLY A 254 7.59 -1.83 -7.54
CA GLY A 254 7.30 -0.75 -8.47
C GLY A 254 6.37 -1.20 -9.61
N SER A 255 6.66 -2.35 -10.23
CA SER A 255 5.85 -2.92 -11.31
C SER A 255 4.43 -3.26 -10.85
N LEU A 256 4.25 -3.73 -9.61
CA LEU A 256 2.93 -4.00 -9.04
C LEU A 256 2.08 -2.72 -8.96
N PHE A 257 2.65 -1.63 -8.46
CA PHE A 257 1.95 -0.34 -8.39
C PHE A 257 1.71 0.25 -9.78
N GLU A 258 2.66 0.13 -10.69
CA GLU A 258 2.53 0.64 -12.05
C GLU A 258 1.46 -0.07 -12.85
N LEU A 259 1.54 -1.40 -12.95
CA LEU A 259 0.56 -2.19 -13.70
C LEU A 259 -0.81 -2.14 -13.04
N GLY A 260 -0.85 -2.14 -11.70
CA GLY A 260 -2.07 -2.07 -10.92
C GLY A 260 -2.81 -0.74 -11.09
N SER A 261 -2.11 0.40 -10.98
CA SER A 261 -2.72 1.73 -11.14
C SER A 261 -3.11 2.03 -12.60
N SER A 262 -2.31 1.58 -13.56
CA SER A 262 -2.51 1.86 -14.98
C SER A 262 -3.62 1.02 -15.63
N LEU A 263 -3.63 -0.30 -15.36
CA LEU A 263 -4.53 -1.25 -16.01
C LEU A 263 -5.64 -1.75 -15.09
N GLY A 264 -5.52 -1.58 -13.77
CA GLY A 264 -6.47 -2.13 -12.80
C GLY A 264 -7.91 -1.69 -13.08
N LEU A 265 -8.13 -0.40 -13.32
CA LEU A 265 -9.47 0.14 -13.59
C LEU A 265 -10.04 -0.41 -14.91
N TYR A 266 -9.19 -0.53 -15.93
CA TYR A 266 -9.57 -1.15 -17.20
C TYR A 266 -9.98 -2.62 -16.98
N VAL A 267 -9.16 -3.41 -16.29
CA VAL A 267 -9.42 -4.83 -16.04
C VAL A 267 -10.69 -5.02 -15.19
N ALA A 268 -10.87 -4.22 -14.13
CA ALA A 268 -12.02 -4.29 -13.24
C ALA A 268 -13.35 -4.06 -13.97
N THR A 269 -13.35 -3.21 -15.01
CA THR A 269 -14.57 -2.87 -15.77
C THR A 269 -14.84 -3.80 -16.96
N VAL A 270 -14.01 -4.81 -17.23
CA VAL A 270 -14.23 -5.75 -18.34
C VAL A 270 -15.60 -6.47 -18.27
N PRO A 271 -16.06 -6.98 -17.11
CA PRO A 271 -17.35 -7.67 -17.04
C PRO A 271 -18.52 -6.78 -17.45
N TRP A 272 -18.54 -5.52 -17.00
CA TRP A 272 -19.56 -4.53 -17.39
C TRP A 272 -19.50 -4.14 -18.87
N ARG A 273 -18.38 -4.36 -19.55
CA ARG A 273 -18.25 -4.10 -21.00
C ARG A 273 -18.71 -5.27 -21.87
N LYS A 274 -18.70 -6.49 -21.34
CA LYS A 274 -19.19 -7.69 -22.04
C LYS A 274 -20.70 -7.83 -21.95
N SER A 275 -21.29 -7.36 -20.86
CA SER A 275 -22.70 -7.01 -20.83
C SER A 275 -22.86 -5.78 -21.71
N GLY A 276 -23.27 -5.95 -22.98
CA GLY A 276 -23.55 -4.83 -23.87
C GLY A 276 -24.57 -3.84 -23.27
N PRO A 277 -24.83 -2.69 -23.92
CA PRO A 277 -25.73 -1.64 -23.43
C PRO A 277 -27.23 -2.03 -23.41
N GLY A 278 -27.57 -3.25 -22.97
CA GLY A 278 -28.92 -3.79 -23.01
C GLY A 278 -29.71 -3.77 -21.71
N GLU A 279 -29.16 -3.39 -20.54
CA GLU A 279 -29.90 -3.62 -19.28
C GLU A 279 -29.83 -2.52 -18.20
N VAL A 280 -29.39 -1.29 -18.51
CA VAL A 280 -29.60 -0.17 -17.56
C VAL A 280 -29.90 1.15 -18.28
N GLY A 281 -31.19 1.44 -18.46
CA GLY A 281 -31.72 2.81 -18.46
C GLY A 281 -31.56 3.67 -19.72
N SER A 282 -32.61 3.65 -20.55
CA SER A 282 -33.17 4.77 -21.32
C SER A 282 -32.29 5.55 -22.32
N SER A 283 -32.14 4.96 -23.50
CA SER A 283 -32.49 5.62 -24.76
C SER A 283 -32.86 4.51 -25.74
N ARG A 284 -34.16 4.19 -25.86
CA ARG A 284 -34.66 3.13 -26.75
C ARG A 284 -34.12 3.37 -28.15
N GLU A 285 -33.25 2.49 -28.59
CA GLU A 285 -32.56 2.58 -29.87
C GLU A 285 -33.57 2.63 -31.03
N ILE A 286 -33.18 3.31 -32.11
CA ILE A 286 -33.90 3.28 -33.37
C ILE A 286 -34.04 1.81 -33.78
N GLY A 287 -35.27 1.31 -33.91
CA GLY A 287 -35.47 -0.05 -34.40
C GLY A 287 -35.39 -1.18 -33.39
N ALA A 288 -35.91 -1.03 -32.18
CA ALA A 288 -36.03 -2.08 -31.16
C ALA A 288 -37.01 -3.22 -31.55
N VAL A 289 -36.66 -4.00 -32.58
CA VAL A 289 -37.47 -5.13 -33.09
C VAL A 289 -37.53 -6.27 -32.07
N GLU A 290 -36.46 -6.46 -31.29
CA GLU A 290 -36.36 -7.47 -30.24
C GLU A 290 -37.28 -7.16 -29.06
N GLU A 291 -37.30 -5.90 -28.61
CA GLU A 291 -38.20 -5.45 -27.53
C GLU A 291 -39.66 -5.56 -27.98
N PHE A 292 -39.96 -5.15 -29.20
CA PHE A 292 -41.26 -5.40 -29.84
C PHE A 292 -41.62 -6.89 -29.82
N ALA A 293 -40.71 -7.76 -30.27
CA ALA A 293 -40.96 -9.19 -30.36
C ALA A 293 -41.26 -9.81 -28.98
N LEU A 294 -40.53 -9.38 -27.94
CA LEU A 294 -40.73 -9.83 -26.57
C LEU A 294 -42.06 -9.34 -25.97
N GLU A 295 -42.45 -8.10 -26.25
CA GLU A 295 -43.66 -7.50 -25.65
C GLU A 295 -44.95 -7.84 -26.39
N ARG A 296 -44.88 -8.15 -27.69
CA ARG A 296 -46.06 -8.26 -28.55
C ARG A 296 -46.31 -9.64 -29.12
N LEU A 297 -45.30 -10.53 -29.13
CA LEU A 297 -45.44 -11.85 -29.75
C LEU A 297 -45.55 -12.95 -28.69
N GLU A 298 -46.45 -13.88 -28.96
CA GLU A 298 -46.59 -15.10 -28.17
C GLU A 298 -46.66 -16.34 -29.07
N PRO A 299 -46.21 -17.50 -28.58
CA PRO A 299 -46.37 -18.74 -29.33
C PRO A 299 -47.85 -19.14 -29.36
N ARG A 300 -48.42 -19.29 -30.56
CA ARG A 300 -49.84 -19.66 -30.74
C ARG A 300 -50.00 -20.73 -31.81
N GLN A 301 -50.28 -21.96 -31.39
CA GLN A 301 -50.34 -23.11 -32.30
C GLN A 301 -51.48 -23.00 -33.32
N GLY A 302 -51.20 -23.32 -34.58
CA GLY A 302 -52.19 -23.33 -35.66
C GLY A 302 -52.47 -21.95 -36.29
N GLU A 303 -51.96 -20.89 -35.69
CA GLU A 303 -51.97 -19.54 -36.25
C GLU A 303 -50.60 -19.16 -36.83
N GLY A 304 -50.54 -18.04 -37.53
CA GLY A 304 -49.28 -17.45 -37.94
C GLY A 304 -49.49 -16.06 -38.51
N LEU A 305 -48.43 -15.26 -38.47
CA LEU A 305 -48.48 -13.88 -38.90
C LEU A 305 -47.65 -13.69 -40.16
N SER A 306 -48.16 -12.88 -41.09
CA SER A 306 -47.36 -12.38 -42.19
C SER A 306 -46.42 -11.28 -41.70
N ILE A 307 -45.29 -11.12 -42.36
CA ILE A 307 -44.33 -10.05 -42.02
C ILE A 307 -44.97 -8.66 -42.08
N SER A 308 -45.92 -8.44 -42.99
CA SER A 308 -46.63 -7.17 -43.10
C SER A 308 -47.58 -6.93 -41.92
N ALA A 309 -48.21 -7.98 -41.38
CA ALA A 309 -49.01 -7.87 -40.16
C ALA A 309 -48.13 -7.57 -38.93
N LEU A 310 -46.97 -8.22 -38.82
CA LEU A 310 -45.98 -7.94 -37.78
C LEU A 310 -45.45 -6.50 -37.87
N PHE A 311 -45.14 -6.02 -39.07
CA PHE A 311 -44.69 -4.64 -39.27
C PHE A 311 -45.77 -3.63 -38.91
N GLY A 312 -47.02 -3.88 -39.28
CA GLY A 312 -48.15 -3.02 -38.89
C GLY A 312 -48.33 -2.94 -37.38
N ASP A 313 -48.14 -4.04 -36.65
CA ASP A 313 -48.18 -4.04 -35.19
C ASP A 313 -46.96 -3.35 -34.57
N TYR A 314 -45.78 -3.56 -35.14
CA TYR A 314 -44.54 -2.90 -34.75
C TYR A 314 -44.64 -1.37 -34.86
N LEU A 315 -45.24 -0.83 -35.93
CA LEU A 315 -45.45 0.62 -36.06
C LEU A 315 -46.36 1.17 -34.95
N ARG A 316 -47.42 0.44 -34.58
CA ARG A 316 -48.32 0.83 -33.49
C ARG A 316 -47.62 0.77 -32.14
N TRP A 317 -46.85 -0.30 -31.91
CA TRP A 317 -46.03 -0.45 -30.72
C TRP A 317 -44.98 0.65 -30.60
N ALA A 318 -44.24 0.94 -31.67
CA ALA A 318 -43.21 1.98 -31.70
C ALA A 318 -43.77 3.37 -31.39
N ALA A 319 -44.95 3.68 -31.96
CA ALA A 319 -45.66 4.92 -31.66
C ALA A 319 -46.09 5.03 -30.19
N GLY A 320 -46.52 3.92 -29.57
CA GLY A 320 -46.88 3.87 -28.16
C GLY A 320 -45.69 3.84 -27.18
N SER A 321 -44.56 3.25 -27.61
CA SER A 321 -43.36 3.05 -26.79
C SER A 321 -42.34 4.20 -26.89
N GLY A 322 -42.57 5.15 -27.80
CA GLY A 322 -41.67 6.28 -28.06
C GLY A 322 -40.40 5.90 -28.85
N ALA A 323 -40.37 4.71 -29.43
CA ALA A 323 -39.25 4.23 -30.24
C ALA A 323 -39.33 4.79 -31.67
N ALA A 324 -38.18 5.11 -32.27
CA ALA A 324 -38.13 5.47 -33.69
C ALA A 324 -38.32 4.19 -34.54
N ALA A 325 -39.36 4.19 -35.36
CA ALA A 325 -39.70 3.06 -36.22
C ALA A 325 -38.72 2.91 -37.39
N LEU A 326 -38.34 1.67 -37.69
CA LEU A 326 -37.62 1.31 -38.91
C LEU A 326 -38.51 1.38 -40.15
N ALA A 327 -37.88 1.55 -41.31
CA ALA A 327 -38.56 1.31 -42.59
C ALA A 327 -38.89 -0.19 -42.74
N GLU A 328 -39.91 -0.51 -43.54
CA GLU A 328 -40.41 -1.90 -43.67
C GLU A 328 -39.31 -2.88 -44.14
N ALA A 329 -38.44 -2.43 -45.04
CA ALA A 329 -37.34 -3.25 -45.54
C ALA A 329 -36.36 -3.64 -44.41
N ASP A 330 -35.95 -2.66 -43.61
CA ASP A 330 -35.01 -2.85 -42.50
C ASP A 330 -35.65 -3.69 -41.38
N PHE A 331 -36.90 -3.42 -41.04
CA PHE A 331 -37.66 -4.25 -40.09
C PHE A 331 -37.73 -5.70 -40.55
N ARG A 332 -38.04 -5.93 -41.84
CA ARG A 332 -38.18 -7.28 -42.40
C ARG A 332 -36.88 -8.06 -42.31
N ASP A 333 -35.75 -7.42 -42.65
CA ASP A 333 -34.46 -8.09 -42.61
C ASP A 333 -34.03 -8.35 -41.17
N ARG A 334 -34.23 -7.39 -40.26
CA ARG A 334 -33.93 -7.57 -38.84
C ARG A 334 -34.80 -8.64 -38.17
N PHE A 335 -36.09 -8.64 -38.43
CA PHE A 335 -37.01 -9.64 -37.89
C PHE A 335 -36.70 -11.04 -38.43
N ARG A 336 -36.25 -11.17 -39.69
CA ARG A 336 -35.84 -12.46 -40.26
C ARG A 336 -34.59 -13.00 -39.58
N GLU A 337 -33.62 -12.14 -39.30
CA GLU A 337 -32.42 -12.50 -38.54
C GLU A 337 -32.82 -13.01 -37.14
N LEU A 338 -33.62 -12.23 -36.41
CA LEU A 338 -34.14 -12.62 -35.09
C LEU A 338 -34.92 -13.95 -35.12
N ALA A 339 -35.78 -14.14 -36.12
CA ALA A 339 -36.52 -15.38 -36.29
C ALA A 339 -35.59 -16.58 -36.53
N THR A 340 -34.50 -16.39 -37.27
CA THR A 340 -33.49 -17.42 -37.53
C THR A 340 -32.74 -17.78 -36.25
N ASP A 341 -32.33 -16.78 -35.47
CA ASP A 341 -31.63 -16.97 -34.20
C ASP A 341 -32.49 -17.67 -33.14
N CYS A 342 -33.79 -17.36 -33.12
CA CYS A 342 -34.77 -17.99 -32.24
C CYS A 342 -35.26 -19.36 -32.73
N GLY A 343 -34.80 -19.83 -33.90
CA GLY A 343 -35.25 -21.09 -34.50
C GLY A 343 -36.72 -21.09 -34.91
N LEU A 344 -37.30 -19.91 -35.18
CA LEU A 344 -38.68 -19.78 -35.63
C LEU A 344 -38.80 -20.28 -37.09
N PRO A 345 -39.67 -21.27 -37.36
CA PRO A 345 -39.90 -21.73 -38.72
C PRO A 345 -40.42 -20.56 -39.56
N THR A 346 -39.81 -20.33 -40.72
CA THR A 346 -40.24 -19.31 -41.68
C THR A 346 -40.77 -19.99 -42.93
N ARG A 347 -41.99 -19.64 -43.35
CA ARG A 347 -42.60 -20.10 -44.60
C ARG A 347 -42.75 -18.94 -45.56
N ARG A 348 -42.60 -19.21 -46.85
CA ARG A 348 -42.89 -18.24 -47.90
C ARG A 348 -44.25 -18.58 -48.50
N ASN A 349 -45.21 -17.68 -48.38
CA ASN A 349 -46.51 -17.81 -49.04
C ASN A 349 -46.61 -16.75 -50.14
N ARG A 350 -46.57 -17.19 -51.40
CA ARG A 350 -46.44 -16.32 -52.59
C ARG A 350 -45.23 -15.38 -52.47
N SER A 351 -45.48 -14.08 -52.27
CA SER A 351 -44.48 -13.02 -52.14
C SER A 351 -44.21 -12.56 -50.70
N GLN A 352 -44.94 -13.09 -49.70
CA GLN A 352 -44.80 -12.68 -48.31
C GLN A 352 -44.15 -13.76 -47.44
N LEU A 353 -43.36 -13.30 -46.46
CA LEU A 353 -42.87 -14.16 -45.39
C LEU A 353 -43.97 -14.34 -44.35
N PHE A 354 -44.09 -15.57 -43.88
CA PHE A 354 -45.09 -16.02 -42.92
C PHE A 354 -44.41 -16.81 -41.81
N PHE A 355 -44.71 -16.46 -40.57
CA PHE A 355 -44.13 -17.06 -39.37
C PHE A 355 -45.23 -17.89 -38.67
N PRO A 356 -45.31 -19.21 -38.93
CA PRO A 356 -46.25 -20.09 -38.25
C PRO A 356 -45.94 -20.20 -36.76
N ASN A 357 -46.98 -20.45 -35.99
CA ASN A 357 -46.99 -20.57 -34.53
C ASN A 357 -46.64 -19.27 -33.78
N VAL A 358 -46.78 -18.12 -34.44
CA VAL A 358 -46.58 -16.79 -33.83
C VAL A 358 -47.92 -16.05 -33.86
N GLY A 359 -48.38 -15.58 -32.70
CA GLY A 359 -49.57 -14.75 -32.54
C GLY A 359 -49.23 -13.40 -31.91
N LEU A 360 -50.13 -12.43 -32.06
CA LEU A 360 -50.06 -11.16 -31.33
C LEU A 360 -50.75 -11.31 -29.99
N ILE A 361 -50.13 -10.81 -28.93
CA ILE A 361 -50.78 -10.66 -27.63
C ILE A 361 -51.92 -9.65 -27.80
N GLU A 362 -53.16 -10.09 -27.53
CA GLU A 362 -54.32 -9.21 -27.56
C GLU A 362 -54.12 -8.14 -26.49
N THR A 363 -53.87 -6.90 -26.92
CA THR A 363 -53.94 -5.72 -26.05
C THR A 363 -55.40 -5.49 -25.70
N GLY A 364 -55.91 -6.29 -24.78
CA GLY A 364 -57.16 -6.01 -24.11
C GLY A 364 -57.04 -4.67 -23.38
N THR A 365 -58.11 -3.89 -23.43
CA THR A 365 -58.42 -2.75 -22.55
C THR A 365 -58.49 -3.19 -21.07
N ALA A 366 -57.39 -3.70 -20.53
CA ALA A 366 -57.29 -4.32 -19.20
C ALA A 366 -56.02 -3.88 -18.45
N ALA A 367 -55.59 -2.63 -18.65
CA ALA A 367 -54.51 -2.01 -17.88
C ALA A 367 -55.04 -1.24 -16.65
N THR A 368 -56.02 -1.80 -15.93
CA THR A 368 -56.52 -1.23 -14.66
C THR A 368 -56.47 -2.19 -13.47
N ASP A 369 -56.28 -3.51 -13.65
CA ASP A 369 -56.45 -4.47 -12.54
C ASP A 369 -55.18 -5.24 -12.11
N ARG A 370 -53.97 -4.83 -12.52
CA ARG A 370 -52.71 -5.47 -12.04
C ARG A 370 -51.91 -4.60 -11.06
N VAL A 371 -52.57 -3.98 -10.09
CA VAL A 371 -51.93 -3.38 -8.90
C VAL A 371 -52.49 -3.94 -7.57
N ALA A 372 -53.28 -5.02 -7.60
CA ALA A 372 -53.70 -5.70 -6.38
C ALA A 372 -53.58 -7.21 -6.48
N ALA A 373 -52.35 -7.71 -6.31
CA ALA A 373 -52.05 -9.04 -5.76
C ALA A 373 -50.62 -9.05 -5.20
#